data_AF-A0A7C5EK74-F1
#
_entry.id   AF-A0A7C5EK74-F1
#
_cell.length_a   1.000
_cell.length_b   1.000
_cell.length_c   1.000
_cell.angle_alpha   90.00
_cell.angle_beta   90.00
_cell.angle_gamma   90.00
#
_symmetry.space_group_name_H-M   'P 1'
#
loop_
_entity.id
_entity.type
_entity.pdbx_description
1 polymer ?
#
loop_
_entity_poly.entity_id
_entity_poly.type
_entity_poly.pdbx_seq_one_letter_code
_entity_poly.pdbx_strand_id
1 'polypeptide(L)'
;MARGRVEPQMSQEKKNTSFLVYLLLIPAIVGGFALIRDGWKEYEFGQETASWAKTTGTILKKGVLDSDRSGRHEFTPRVTYTYDVGGRTHEGHVISRELAGRYPSRREAEAQIEAFEPGADVDVYYDPDSPSRSCLVPGDHGDGIAFMLTGAGIVAIALFIISLPMLKGYLRRQFVDRRLNIALKAPWGWRRLPASGSSGPLVAFARKHIRCALNAAAADRDVLPSADTVATQRLDIIAEYSTSHEVLTREPALIDGREGVLIEVTARENKSEFLYTGFCMAHRGFRRELLVYGKKKSLSRRQARETLEEFVRRLQVLEPERFSYQALPPVTKPFVSKIYGYRFTPRKGWRRWRTVSSDLPDAEAGFLHDRGLVLSLLPVALPDGNPPREAVVAGLLTLYEVDDSDPTLTPLPHSSNRLAYRFERTVGETAYAYRFHFDFWQGVACMAAVAGEADNPFLDEVM
;
A
#
# COMPACT_ATOMS: atom_id res chain seq x y z
N MET A 1 26.71 23.35 -33.11
CA MET A 1 26.40 24.04 -31.84
C MET A 1 26.12 23.00 -30.76
N ALA A 2 26.96 22.98 -29.73
CA ALA A 2 26.96 21.98 -28.66
C ALA A 2 25.79 22.20 -27.67
N ARG A 3 24.91 21.20 -27.49
CA ARG A 3 24.07 21.12 -26.30
C ARG A 3 24.86 20.40 -25.21
N GLY A 4 25.45 21.18 -24.31
CA GLY A 4 26.13 20.70 -23.12
C GLY A 4 25.21 19.84 -22.25
N ARG A 5 25.66 18.64 -21.94
CA ARG A 5 25.07 17.70 -20.99
C ARG A 5 25.25 18.29 -19.57
N VAL A 6 24.24 18.98 -19.08
CA VAL A 6 24.15 19.38 -17.65
C VAL A 6 23.44 18.26 -16.90
N GLU A 7 24.16 17.19 -16.55
CA GLU A 7 23.72 16.24 -15.51
C GLU A 7 24.90 15.35 -15.06
N PRO A 8 25.66 15.81 -14.05
CA PRO A 8 25.95 14.92 -12.91
C PRO A 8 25.88 15.57 -11.51
N GLN A 9 25.81 16.91 -11.39
CA GLN A 9 25.99 17.59 -10.09
C GLN A 9 24.87 17.29 -9.06
N MET A 10 23.60 17.37 -9.45
CA MET A 10 22.47 17.13 -8.51
C MET A 10 22.41 15.70 -7.93
N SER A 11 22.89 14.70 -8.67
CA SER A 11 22.90 13.30 -8.18
C SER A 11 24.01 13.05 -7.16
N GLN A 12 25.11 13.80 -7.25
CA GLN A 12 26.25 13.67 -6.36
C GLN A 12 25.97 14.42 -5.06
N GLU A 13 25.34 15.59 -5.16
CA GLU A 13 24.90 16.41 -4.05
C GLU A 13 23.93 15.65 -3.12
N LYS A 14 22.89 15.01 -3.67
CA LYS A 14 21.95 14.20 -2.86
C LYS A 14 22.59 13.02 -2.13
N LYS A 15 23.64 12.41 -2.70
CA LYS A 15 24.39 11.32 -2.04
C LYS A 15 25.21 11.87 -0.88
N ASN A 16 25.85 13.02 -1.06
CA ASN A 16 26.64 13.67 -0.02
C ASN A 16 25.76 14.16 1.12
N THR A 17 24.58 14.74 0.84
CA THR A 17 23.62 15.15 1.88
C THR A 17 23.12 13.96 2.69
N SER A 18 22.80 12.83 2.05
CA SER A 18 22.35 11.63 2.76
C SER A 18 23.46 11.08 3.66
N PHE A 19 24.70 11.03 3.16
CA PHE A 19 25.86 10.57 3.92
C PHE A 19 26.14 11.45 5.15
N LEU A 20 26.10 12.78 5.00
CA LEU A 20 26.31 13.73 6.10
C LEU A 20 25.23 13.60 7.18
N VAL A 21 23.97 13.37 6.80
CA VAL A 21 22.88 13.13 7.76
C VAL A 21 23.14 11.87 8.58
N TYR A 22 23.51 10.75 7.95
CA TYR A 22 23.82 9.52 8.69
C TYR A 22 25.07 9.64 9.57
N LEU A 23 26.07 10.41 9.13
CA LEU A 23 27.28 10.69 9.92
C LEU A 23 26.95 11.41 11.24
N LEU A 24 25.95 12.29 11.24
CA LEU A 24 25.51 13.04 12.42
C LEU A 24 24.58 12.23 13.35
N LEU A 25 23.88 11.22 12.82
CA LEU A 25 22.96 10.40 13.63
C LEU A 25 23.68 9.36 14.50
N ILE A 26 24.87 8.88 14.10
CA ILE A 26 25.64 7.91 14.88
C ILE A 26 26.07 8.49 16.24
N PRO A 27 26.69 9.68 16.33
CA PRO A 27 27.00 10.32 17.61
C PRO A 27 25.77 10.58 18.48
N ALA A 28 24.63 10.93 17.88
CA ALA A 28 23.39 11.15 18.62
C ALA A 28 22.88 9.87 19.28
N ILE A 29 22.95 8.72 18.59
CA ILE A 29 22.59 7.42 19.15
C ILE A 29 23.55 7.04 20.28
N VAL A 30 24.86 7.20 20.07
CA VAL A 30 25.88 6.91 21.09
C VAL A 30 25.69 7.80 22.33
N GLY A 31 25.46 9.10 22.13
CA GLY A 31 25.17 10.04 23.22
C GLY A 31 23.88 9.71 23.96
N GLY A 32 22.82 9.33 23.25
CA GLY A 32 21.56 8.90 23.87
C GLY A 32 21.72 7.65 24.74
N PHE A 33 22.49 6.65 24.28
CA PHE A 33 22.80 5.47 25.11
C PHE A 33 23.70 5.81 26.31
N ALA A 34 24.63 6.75 26.16
CA ALA A 34 25.44 7.22 27.29
C ALA A 34 24.56 7.88 28.37
N LEU A 35 23.59 8.72 27.98
CA LEU A 35 22.63 9.34 28.91
C LEU A 35 21.76 8.30 29.63
N ILE A 36 21.30 7.26 28.93
CA ILE A 36 20.54 6.17 29.56
C ILE A 36 21.40 5.44 30.60
N ARG A 37 22.66 5.12 30.25
CA ARG A 37 23.60 4.46 31.17
C ARG A 37 23.87 5.31 32.41
N ASP A 38 24.08 6.61 32.22
CA ASP A 38 24.41 7.53 33.32
C ASP A 38 23.16 7.78 34.19
N GLY A 39 21.98 7.92 33.59
CA GLY A 39 20.71 7.97 34.33
C GLY A 39 20.38 6.69 35.10
N TRP A 40 20.72 5.51 34.57
CA TRP A 40 20.53 4.23 35.27
C TRP A 40 21.38 4.15 36.55
N LYS A 41 22.62 4.60 36.47
CA LYS A 41 23.55 4.64 37.63
C LYS A 41 23.05 5.57 38.73
N GLU A 42 22.44 6.68 38.35
CA GLU A 42 21.93 7.68 39.30
C GLU A 42 20.62 7.19 39.92
N TYR A 43 19.77 6.54 39.14
CA TYR A 43 18.57 5.86 39.64
C TYR A 43 18.90 4.73 40.65
N GLU A 44 19.92 3.92 40.36
CA GLU A 44 20.38 2.85 41.26
C GLU A 44 20.91 3.42 42.58
N PHE A 45 21.74 4.46 42.53
CA PHE A 45 22.25 5.13 43.73
C PHE A 45 21.16 5.82 44.54
N GLY A 46 20.20 6.46 43.87
CA GLY A 46 18.99 6.96 44.51
C GLY A 46 18.26 5.85 45.27
N GLN A 47 17.99 4.72 44.62
CA GLN A 47 17.22 3.62 45.24
C GLN A 47 17.92 3.02 46.44
N GLU A 48 19.24 2.84 46.34
CA GLU A 48 20.03 2.37 47.47
C GLU A 48 19.93 3.33 48.64
N THR A 49 20.17 4.63 48.40
CA THR A 49 20.27 5.65 49.45
C THR A 49 18.93 6.14 50.00
N ALA A 50 17.81 5.94 49.29
CA ALA A 50 16.47 6.31 49.77
C ALA A 50 16.06 5.60 51.07
N SER A 51 16.59 4.40 51.30
CA SER A 51 16.29 3.58 52.49
C SER A 51 17.34 3.70 53.60
N TRP A 52 18.40 4.47 53.38
CA TRP A 52 19.51 4.59 54.33
C TRP A 52 19.10 5.33 55.60
N ALA A 53 19.58 4.84 56.74
CA ALA A 53 19.32 5.45 58.04
C ALA A 53 20.16 6.71 58.21
N LYS A 54 19.62 7.69 58.95
CA LYS A 54 20.25 8.99 59.19
C LYS A 54 20.86 9.05 60.59
N THR A 55 22.10 9.51 60.71
CA THR A 55 22.78 9.83 61.97
C THR A 55 23.53 11.16 61.86
N THR A 56 24.01 11.69 62.98
CA THR A 56 24.87 12.88 63.01
C THR A 56 26.33 12.44 63.02
N GLY A 57 27.13 13.05 62.15
CA GLY A 57 28.58 12.89 62.12
C GLY A 57 29.31 14.23 62.18
N THR A 58 30.64 14.19 62.25
CA THR A 58 31.49 15.37 62.32
C THR A 58 32.50 15.35 61.18
N ILE A 59 32.70 16.49 60.52
CA ILE A 59 33.69 16.64 59.44
C ILE A 59 35.10 16.66 60.04
N LEU A 60 35.97 15.77 59.58
CA LEU A 60 37.38 15.73 59.98
C LEU A 60 38.25 16.64 59.11
N LYS A 61 38.08 16.55 57.78
CA LYS A 61 38.90 17.30 56.81
C LYS A 61 38.17 17.44 55.48
N LYS A 62 38.43 18.54 54.78
CA LYS A 62 38.06 18.75 53.38
C LYS A 62 39.31 18.99 52.53
N GLY A 63 39.26 18.62 51.25
CA GLY A 63 40.34 18.89 50.30
C GLY A 63 39.98 18.49 48.89
N VAL A 64 40.83 18.89 47.93
CA VAL A 64 40.69 18.51 46.52
C VAL A 64 41.89 17.67 46.12
N LEU A 65 41.61 16.45 45.65
CA LEU A 65 42.60 15.58 45.05
C LEU A 65 42.83 16.00 43.59
N ASP A 66 44.10 16.17 43.24
CA ASP A 66 44.53 16.41 41.86
C ASP A 66 44.95 15.07 41.26
N SER A 67 44.44 14.76 40.08
CA SER A 67 44.87 13.59 39.32
C SER A 67 45.08 13.97 37.86
N ASP A 68 46.22 13.54 37.32
CA ASP A 68 46.51 13.67 35.91
C ASP A 68 46.28 12.32 35.24
N ARG A 69 45.20 12.23 34.44
CA ARG A 69 44.82 10.99 33.76
C ARG A 69 44.65 11.26 32.29
N SER A 70 45.46 10.59 31.46
CA SER A 70 45.40 10.69 30.00
C SER A 70 45.57 12.13 29.46
N GLY A 71 46.42 12.94 30.11
CA GLY A 71 46.73 14.32 29.69
C GLY A 71 45.62 15.33 29.99
N ARG A 72 44.70 14.98 30.88
CA ARG A 72 43.63 15.85 31.35
C ARG A 72 43.73 15.94 32.88
N HIS A 73 43.99 17.15 33.38
CA HIS A 73 43.95 17.44 34.81
C HIS A 73 42.50 17.35 35.31
N GLU A 74 42.28 16.56 36.34
CA GLU A 74 40.96 16.34 36.94
C GLU A 74 41.04 16.56 38.45
N PHE A 75 40.11 17.37 38.97
CA PHE A 75 40.03 17.73 40.37
C PHE A 75 38.86 17.01 41.03
N THR A 76 39.11 16.27 42.10
CA THR A 76 38.07 15.51 42.82
C THR A 76 37.91 16.07 44.24
N PRO A 77 36.76 16.65 44.59
CA PRO A 77 36.49 17.07 45.97
C PRO A 77 36.41 15.86 46.89
N ARG A 78 36.97 15.99 48.09
CA ARG A 78 36.96 14.95 49.12
C ARG A 78 36.69 15.55 50.49
N VAL A 79 35.73 14.99 51.18
CA VAL A 79 35.40 15.31 52.57
C VAL A 79 35.50 14.03 53.37
N THR A 80 36.26 14.04 54.46
CA THR A 80 36.32 12.95 55.42
C THR A 80 35.51 13.34 56.65
N TYR A 81 34.66 12.43 57.10
CA TYR A 81 33.80 12.61 58.27
C TYR A 81 33.75 11.34 59.10
N THR A 82 33.41 11.49 60.38
CA THR A 82 33.20 10.37 61.31
C THR A 82 31.79 10.37 61.83
N TYR A 83 31.25 9.19 62.14
CA TYR A 83 29.91 9.02 62.68
C TYR A 83 29.86 7.74 63.52
N ASP A 84 28.97 7.70 64.51
CA ASP A 84 28.81 6.56 65.40
C ASP A 84 27.53 5.78 65.08
N VAL A 85 27.65 4.46 64.94
CA VAL A 85 26.53 3.53 64.76
C VAL A 85 26.74 2.35 65.69
N GLY A 86 25.77 2.07 66.57
CA GLY A 86 25.84 0.93 67.49
C GLY A 86 27.06 0.91 68.42
N GLY A 87 27.58 2.09 68.79
CA GLY A 87 28.76 2.23 69.67
C GLY A 87 30.10 2.01 68.97
N ARG A 88 30.13 1.97 67.63
CA ARG A 88 31.36 1.94 66.83
C ARG A 88 31.46 3.20 65.98
N THR A 89 32.64 3.81 65.97
CA THR A 89 32.95 4.95 65.12
C THR A 89 33.37 4.47 63.74
N HIS A 90 32.73 5.02 62.71
CA HIS A 90 32.99 4.77 61.31
C HIS A 90 33.53 6.04 60.65
N GLU A 91 34.36 5.88 59.62
CA GLU A 91 34.89 6.97 58.81
C GLU A 91 34.35 6.86 57.39
N GLY A 92 33.78 7.96 56.88
CA GLY A 92 33.22 8.06 55.54
C GLY A 92 33.96 9.09 54.68
N HIS A 93 33.81 8.94 53.36
CA HIS A 93 34.47 9.82 52.37
C HIS A 93 33.55 10.30 51.24
N VAL A 94 32.35 9.74 51.14
CA VAL A 94 31.44 10.01 50.03
C VAL A 94 30.54 11.17 50.42
N ILE A 95 30.52 12.23 49.60
CA ILE A 95 29.66 13.39 49.79
C ILE A 95 28.29 13.07 49.19
N SER A 96 28.23 12.90 47.87
CA SER A 96 27.12 12.34 47.11
C SER A 96 27.72 11.67 45.86
N ARG A 97 26.92 10.94 45.07
CA ARG A 97 27.43 10.38 43.80
C ARG A 97 27.76 11.47 42.79
N GLU A 98 26.93 12.51 42.71
CA GLU A 98 27.14 13.68 41.85
C GLU A 98 28.42 14.45 42.24
N LEU A 99 28.67 14.60 43.54
CA LEU A 99 29.83 15.29 44.10
C LEU A 99 31.08 14.41 44.17
N ALA A 100 30.96 13.10 43.94
CA ALA A 100 32.09 12.21 43.68
C ALA A 100 32.64 12.36 42.24
N GLY A 101 32.07 13.30 41.46
CA GLY A 101 32.48 13.63 40.10
C GLY A 101 33.86 14.30 40.00
N ARG A 102 34.40 14.28 38.78
CA ARG A 102 35.68 14.90 38.41
C ARG A 102 35.40 16.25 37.78
N TYR A 103 36.01 17.31 38.29
CA TYR A 103 35.83 18.67 37.80
C TYR A 103 37.02 19.08 36.93
N PRO A 104 36.78 19.85 35.84
CA PRO A 104 37.84 20.33 34.96
C PRO A 104 38.66 21.47 35.60
N SER A 105 38.19 22.06 36.71
CA SER A 105 38.91 23.10 37.43
C SER A 105 38.92 22.88 38.95
N ARG A 106 40.05 23.25 39.58
CA ARG A 106 40.20 23.22 41.04
C ARG A 106 39.15 24.07 41.74
N ARG A 107 38.87 25.25 41.19
CA ARG A 107 37.90 26.20 41.76
C ARG A 107 36.48 25.62 41.80
N GLU A 108 36.05 24.93 40.75
CA GLU A 108 34.73 24.27 40.75
C GLU A 108 34.67 23.14 41.77
N ALA A 109 35.74 22.33 41.91
CA ALA A 109 35.82 21.28 42.93
C ALA A 109 35.81 21.86 44.35
N GLU A 110 36.52 22.96 44.60
CA GLU A 110 36.55 23.64 45.91
C GLU A 110 35.18 24.22 46.28
N ALA A 111 34.45 24.80 45.32
CA ALA A 111 33.10 25.33 45.54
C ALA A 111 32.11 24.26 46.01
N GLN A 112 32.29 23.00 45.59
CA GLN A 112 31.44 21.88 46.01
C GLN A 112 31.61 21.49 47.48
N ILE A 113 32.76 21.80 48.08
CA ILE A 113 33.08 21.43 49.46
C ILE A 113 33.15 22.63 50.40
N GLU A 114 32.82 23.81 49.89
CA GLU A 114 32.91 25.08 50.64
C GLU A 114 32.07 25.01 51.91
N ALA A 115 30.86 24.46 51.85
CA ALA A 115 29.94 24.33 52.97
C ALA A 115 30.39 23.35 54.07
N PHE A 116 31.36 22.47 53.81
CA PHE A 116 31.82 21.46 54.78
C PHE A 116 33.02 21.96 55.57
N GLU A 117 32.79 22.55 56.75
CA GLU A 117 33.88 23.01 57.61
C GLU A 117 34.36 21.91 58.56
N PRO A 118 35.68 21.69 58.73
CA PRO A 118 36.22 20.78 59.74
C PRO A 118 35.70 21.12 61.14
N GLY A 119 35.23 20.11 61.87
CA GLY A 119 34.61 20.23 63.19
C GLY A 119 33.11 20.55 63.16
N ALA A 120 32.51 20.81 61.99
CA ALA A 120 31.06 21.00 61.88
C ALA A 120 30.32 19.65 61.93
N ASP A 121 29.13 19.68 62.55
CA ASP A 121 28.19 18.57 62.52
C ASP A 121 27.48 18.49 61.17
N VAL A 122 27.32 17.28 60.66
CA VAL A 122 26.67 17.01 59.37
C VAL A 122 25.76 15.79 59.46
N ASP A 123 24.75 15.78 58.61
CA ASP A 123 23.92 14.60 58.41
C ASP A 123 24.70 13.53 57.63
N VAL A 124 24.73 12.31 58.18
CA VAL A 124 25.32 11.14 57.53
C VAL A 124 24.23 10.11 57.30
N TYR A 125 24.06 9.70 56.05
CA TYR A 125 23.18 8.62 55.65
C TYR A 125 24.02 7.35 55.48
N TYR A 126 23.66 6.26 56.14
CA TYR A 126 24.41 5.01 56.09
C TYR A 126 23.51 3.80 55.80
N ASP A 127 24.09 2.79 55.18
CA ASP A 127 23.45 1.50 54.91
C ASP A 127 23.31 0.71 56.24
N PRO A 128 22.09 0.44 56.74
CA PRO A 128 21.88 -0.27 58.01
C PRO A 128 22.47 -1.69 58.03
N ASP A 129 22.52 -2.35 56.87
CA ASP A 129 23.05 -3.70 56.73
C ASP A 129 24.59 -3.70 56.60
N SER A 130 25.16 -2.56 56.19
CA SER A 130 26.61 -2.36 56.09
C SER A 130 27.02 -0.93 56.50
N PRO A 131 27.10 -0.62 57.82
CA PRO A 131 27.35 0.73 58.32
C PRO A 131 28.67 1.38 57.91
N SER A 132 29.57 0.68 57.21
CA SER A 132 30.76 1.24 56.57
C SER A 132 30.47 1.97 55.26
N ARG A 133 29.28 1.81 54.67
CA ARG A 133 28.82 2.54 53.49
C ARG A 133 27.99 3.74 53.94
N SER A 134 28.45 4.94 53.62
CA SER A 134 27.75 6.18 53.97
C SER A 134 27.91 7.27 52.92
N CYS A 135 26.98 8.24 52.91
CA CYS A 135 27.07 9.49 52.16
C CYS A 135 26.54 10.68 52.99
N LEU A 136 26.91 11.91 52.61
CA LEU A 136 26.40 13.14 53.25
C LEU A 136 25.11 13.64 52.60
N VAL A 137 24.91 13.34 51.31
CA VAL A 137 23.70 13.67 50.55
C VAL A 137 23.21 12.40 49.86
N PRO A 138 21.97 11.94 50.17
CA PRO A 138 21.34 10.81 49.48
C PRO A 138 20.99 11.22 48.04
N GLY A 139 20.94 10.25 47.12
CA GLY A 139 20.63 10.52 45.72
C GLY A 139 19.15 10.80 45.47
N ASP A 140 18.85 11.69 44.51
CA ASP A 140 17.50 11.83 43.95
C ASP A 140 17.36 10.94 42.71
N HIS A 141 16.23 10.22 42.62
CA HIS A 141 15.95 9.32 41.50
C HIS A 141 15.34 10.06 40.32
N GLY A 142 14.78 11.26 40.54
CA GLY A 142 14.12 12.07 39.52
C GLY A 142 15.06 12.42 38.36
N ASP A 143 16.29 12.80 38.68
CA ASP A 143 17.30 13.18 37.68
C ASP A 143 17.76 11.97 36.85
N GLY A 144 17.93 10.81 37.49
CA GLY A 144 18.22 9.56 36.78
C GLY A 144 17.13 9.21 35.75
N ILE A 145 15.86 9.34 36.15
CA ILE A 145 14.71 9.13 35.25
C ILE A 145 14.70 10.16 34.11
N ALA A 146 14.94 11.44 34.41
CA ALA A 146 14.97 12.49 33.39
C ALA A 146 16.06 12.26 32.34
N PHE A 147 17.27 11.85 32.75
CA PHE A 147 18.35 11.50 31.82
C PHE A 147 18.01 10.28 30.95
N MET A 148 17.41 9.24 31.53
CA MET A 148 16.97 8.06 30.78
C MET A 148 15.90 8.41 29.74
N LEU A 149 14.89 9.22 30.10
CA LEU A 149 13.83 9.64 29.17
C LEU A 149 14.40 10.51 28.04
N THR A 150 15.32 11.43 28.37
CA THR A 150 15.99 12.28 27.39
C THR A 150 16.82 11.44 26.41
N GLY A 151 17.64 10.51 26.93
CA GLY A 151 18.44 9.61 26.12
C GLY A 151 17.58 8.71 25.22
N ALA A 152 16.50 8.14 25.76
CA ALA A 152 15.55 7.33 25.00
C ALA A 152 14.86 8.14 23.89
N GLY A 153 14.47 9.39 24.17
CA GLY A 153 13.91 10.31 23.19
C GLY A 153 14.85 10.58 22.01
N ILE A 154 16.13 10.86 22.30
CA ILE A 154 17.16 11.09 21.28
C ILE A 154 17.33 9.85 20.38
N VAL A 155 17.45 8.66 20.98
CA VAL A 155 17.60 7.40 20.23
C VAL A 155 16.37 7.15 19.36
N ALA A 156 15.16 7.32 19.90
CA ALA A 156 13.91 7.12 19.18
C ALA A 156 13.79 8.06 17.96
N ILE A 157 14.12 9.34 18.12
CA ILE A 157 14.11 10.33 17.04
C ILE A 157 15.15 9.96 15.96
N ALA A 158 16.37 9.58 16.36
CA ALA A 158 17.40 9.17 15.40
C ALA A 158 16.98 7.94 14.58
N LEU A 159 16.43 6.92 15.23
CA LEU A 159 15.91 5.71 14.56
C LEU A 159 14.74 6.05 13.62
N PHE A 160 13.84 6.95 14.04
CA PHE A 160 12.74 7.41 13.20
C PHE A 160 13.26 8.07 11.92
N ILE A 161 14.24 8.98 12.01
CA ILE A 161 14.85 9.65 10.85
C ILE A 161 15.51 8.63 9.90
N ILE A 162 16.21 7.62 10.43
CA ILE A 162 16.81 6.54 9.63
C ILE A 162 15.73 5.72 8.91
N SER A 163 14.56 5.52 9.54
CA SER A 163 13.47 4.73 8.96
C SER A 163 12.77 5.43 7.78
N LEU A 164 12.72 6.76 7.75
CA LEU A 164 12.01 7.54 6.74
C LEU A 164 12.41 7.22 5.28
N PRO A 165 13.70 7.20 4.90
CA PRO A 165 14.11 6.82 3.54
C PRO A 165 13.83 5.35 3.22
N MET A 166 13.92 4.45 4.20
CA MET A 166 13.52 3.05 4.02
C MET A 166 12.01 2.93 3.75
N LEU A 167 11.19 3.63 4.53
CA LEU A 167 9.74 3.67 4.36
C LEU A 167 9.36 4.30 3.02
N LYS A 168 10.00 5.42 2.64
CA LYS A 168 9.79 6.08 1.33
C LYS A 168 10.21 5.17 0.17
N GLY A 169 11.30 4.42 0.32
CA GLY A 169 11.73 3.40 -0.65
C GLY A 169 10.78 2.21 -0.74
N TYR A 170 10.22 1.78 0.39
CA TYR A 170 9.19 0.75 0.47
C TYR A 170 7.90 1.19 -0.24
N LEU A 171 7.37 2.36 0.08
CA LEU A 171 6.14 2.90 -0.51
C LEU A 171 6.29 3.18 -2.01
N ARG A 172 7.47 3.62 -2.47
CA ARG A 172 7.73 3.87 -3.90
C ARG A 172 7.69 2.61 -4.78
N ARG A 173 7.75 1.41 -4.19
CA ARG A 173 7.61 0.14 -4.92
C ARG A 173 6.16 -0.28 -5.11
N GLN A 174 5.22 0.39 -4.45
CA GLN A 174 3.81 0.15 -4.62
C GLN A 174 3.23 1.09 -5.67
N PHE A 175 2.34 0.54 -6.47
CA PHE A 175 1.46 1.25 -7.38
C PHE A 175 0.04 0.80 -7.07
N VAL A 176 -0.87 1.75 -6.94
CA VAL A 176 -2.30 1.49 -6.70
C VAL A 176 -3.07 2.43 -7.61
N ASP A 177 -3.97 1.87 -8.41
CA ASP A 177 -4.94 2.62 -9.18
C ASP A 177 -6.34 2.05 -8.89
N ARG A 178 -7.09 2.78 -8.06
CA ARG A 178 -8.47 2.43 -7.70
C ARG A 178 -9.44 2.59 -8.87
N ARG A 179 -9.13 3.39 -9.89
CA ARG A 179 -10.00 3.54 -11.07
C ARG A 179 -9.94 2.28 -11.93
N LEU A 180 -8.74 1.70 -12.03
CA LEU A 180 -8.46 0.49 -12.82
C LEU A 180 -8.53 -0.81 -12.00
N ASN A 181 -8.94 -0.73 -10.73
CA ASN A 181 -9.10 -1.87 -9.84
C ASN A 181 -7.83 -2.74 -9.73
N ILE A 182 -6.67 -2.10 -9.57
CA ILE A 182 -5.37 -2.79 -9.53
C ILE A 182 -4.41 -2.19 -8.51
N ALA A 183 -3.60 -3.06 -7.92
CA ALA A 183 -2.37 -2.71 -7.23
C ALA A 183 -1.23 -3.60 -7.69
N LEU A 184 -0.02 -3.05 -7.74
CA LEU A 184 1.19 -3.80 -8.07
C LEU A 184 2.30 -3.41 -7.10
N LYS A 185 2.94 -4.41 -6.50
CA LYS A 185 4.08 -4.21 -5.61
C LYS A 185 5.33 -4.80 -6.26
N ALA A 186 6.31 -3.97 -6.61
CA ALA A 186 7.55 -4.47 -7.19
C ALA A 186 8.40 -5.22 -6.14
N PRO A 187 9.17 -6.25 -6.55
CA PRO A 187 10.08 -6.96 -5.65
C PRO A 187 11.19 -6.09 -5.06
N TRP A 188 11.92 -6.64 -4.08
CA TRP A 188 13.12 -5.98 -3.56
C TRP A 188 14.19 -5.77 -4.65
N GLY A 189 14.88 -4.64 -4.59
CA GLY A 189 15.89 -4.22 -5.57
C GLY A 189 15.34 -3.58 -6.85
N TRP A 190 14.02 -3.50 -7.03
CA TRP A 190 13.40 -2.77 -8.14
C TRP A 190 13.11 -1.32 -7.79
N ARG A 191 13.42 -0.41 -8.71
CA ARG A 191 13.15 1.02 -8.58
C ARG A 191 12.05 1.44 -9.55
N ARG A 192 11.05 2.17 -9.06
CA ARG A 192 10.03 2.79 -9.89
C ARG A 192 10.65 3.83 -10.82
N LEU A 193 10.30 3.76 -12.10
CA LEU A 193 10.68 4.74 -13.11
C LEU A 193 9.67 5.91 -13.11
N PRO A 194 10.11 7.13 -13.47
CA PRO A 194 9.19 8.26 -13.65
C PRO A 194 8.16 7.93 -14.74
N ALA A 195 6.93 8.42 -14.58
CA ALA A 195 5.86 8.23 -15.55
C ALA A 195 6.26 8.85 -16.90
N SER A 196 6.12 8.10 -17.98
CA SER A 196 6.44 8.58 -19.33
C SER A 196 5.18 9.12 -20.00
N GLY A 197 4.80 10.37 -19.71
CA GLY A 197 3.74 11.09 -20.43
C GLY A 197 2.37 10.38 -20.50
N SER A 198 1.51 10.83 -21.41
CA SER A 198 0.14 10.32 -21.60
C SER A 198 0.05 9.00 -22.38
N SER A 199 1.12 8.60 -23.08
CA SER A 199 1.18 7.39 -23.92
C SER A 199 2.04 6.26 -23.34
N GLY A 200 2.57 6.45 -22.14
CA GLY A 200 3.42 5.48 -21.45
C GLY A 200 2.67 4.44 -20.61
N PRO A 201 3.40 3.45 -20.06
CA PRO A 201 2.82 2.53 -19.10
C PRO A 201 2.36 3.26 -17.83
N LEU A 202 1.29 2.75 -17.21
CA LEU A 202 0.75 3.27 -15.95
C LEU A 202 1.83 3.33 -14.86
N VAL A 203 2.64 2.28 -14.80
CA VAL A 203 3.82 2.22 -13.97
C VAL A 203 4.88 1.35 -14.62
N ALA A 204 6.14 1.75 -14.45
CA ALA A 204 7.28 0.93 -14.82
C ALA A 204 8.30 0.86 -13.68
N PHE A 205 9.00 -0.27 -13.63
CA PHE A 205 10.06 -0.55 -12.68
C PHE A 205 11.31 -1.01 -13.42
N ALA A 206 12.48 -0.76 -12.84
CA ALA A 206 13.75 -1.22 -13.37
C ALA A 206 14.64 -1.84 -12.29
N ARG A 207 15.37 -2.89 -12.69
CA ARG A 207 16.45 -3.51 -11.93
C ARG A 207 17.60 -3.83 -12.88
N LYS A 208 18.75 -3.18 -12.69
CA LYS A 208 19.91 -3.27 -13.60
C LYS A 208 19.50 -2.96 -15.06
N HIS A 209 19.58 -3.93 -15.97
CA HIS A 209 19.23 -3.81 -17.39
C HIS A 209 17.80 -4.29 -17.72
N ILE A 210 17.06 -4.82 -16.73
CA ILE A 210 15.71 -5.37 -16.89
C ILE A 210 14.70 -4.29 -16.51
N ARG A 211 13.65 -4.17 -17.33
CA ARG A 211 12.50 -3.31 -17.08
C ARG A 211 11.23 -4.16 -17.01
N CYS A 212 10.28 -3.72 -16.20
CA CYS A 212 8.94 -4.28 -16.13
C CYS A 212 7.94 -3.14 -16.17
N ALA A 213 6.97 -3.21 -17.07
CA ALA A 213 5.92 -2.22 -17.24
C ALA A 213 4.55 -2.86 -17.03
N LEU A 214 3.66 -2.14 -16.35
CA LEU A 214 2.25 -2.49 -16.24
C LEU A 214 1.44 -1.51 -17.08
N ASN A 215 0.68 -2.06 -18.02
CA ASN A 215 -0.36 -1.35 -18.76
C ASN A 215 -1.71 -1.90 -18.31
N ALA A 216 -2.68 -1.02 -18.13
CA ALA A 216 -4.05 -1.43 -17.90
C ALA A 216 -5.00 -0.35 -18.40
N ALA A 217 -6.20 -0.75 -18.79
CA ALA A 217 -7.29 0.17 -19.08
C ALA A 217 -8.62 -0.51 -18.78
N ALA A 218 -9.62 0.30 -18.49
CA ALA A 218 -11.00 -0.12 -18.68
C ALA A 218 -11.23 -0.37 -20.18
N ALA A 219 -12.05 -1.36 -20.51
CA ALA A 219 -12.50 -1.59 -21.87
C ALA A 219 -13.29 -0.37 -22.37
N ASP A 220 -12.97 0.08 -23.59
CA ASP A 220 -13.48 1.33 -24.18
C ASP A 220 -14.54 1.08 -25.27
N ARG A 221 -15.07 -0.14 -25.35
CA ARG A 221 -16.00 -0.56 -26.41
C ARG A 221 -17.06 -1.48 -25.83
N ASP A 222 -18.20 -1.54 -26.49
CA ASP A 222 -19.33 -2.43 -26.18
C ASP A 222 -18.97 -3.94 -26.24
N VAL A 223 -17.70 -4.30 -26.51
CA VAL A 223 -17.16 -5.67 -26.51
C VAL A 223 -16.14 -5.83 -25.39
N LEU A 224 -16.35 -6.83 -24.53
CA LEU A 224 -15.38 -7.24 -23.52
C LEU A 224 -14.09 -7.71 -24.20
N PRO A 225 -12.92 -7.10 -23.91
CA PRO A 225 -11.68 -7.54 -24.51
C PRO A 225 -11.38 -8.97 -24.03
N SER A 226 -10.97 -9.85 -24.94
CA SER A 226 -10.35 -11.13 -24.57
C SER A 226 -8.85 -10.93 -24.34
N ALA A 227 -8.22 -11.84 -23.61
CA ALA A 227 -6.76 -11.83 -23.45
C ALA A 227 -6.03 -11.89 -24.81
N ASP A 228 -6.61 -12.57 -25.80
CA ASP A 228 -6.08 -12.67 -27.15
C ASP A 228 -6.12 -11.34 -27.92
N THR A 229 -7.21 -10.59 -27.79
CA THR A 229 -7.31 -9.23 -28.36
C THR A 229 -6.27 -8.29 -27.74
N VAL A 230 -6.02 -8.41 -26.43
CA VAL A 230 -4.98 -7.62 -25.74
C VAL A 230 -3.59 -7.99 -26.25
N ALA A 231 -3.33 -9.29 -26.47
CA ALA A 231 -2.06 -9.76 -27.02
C ALA A 231 -1.85 -9.25 -28.46
N THR A 232 -2.87 -9.31 -29.31
CA THR A 232 -2.79 -8.80 -30.69
C THR A 232 -2.47 -7.31 -30.70
N GLN A 233 -3.19 -6.50 -29.92
CA GLN A 233 -2.93 -5.06 -29.80
C GLN A 233 -1.49 -4.76 -29.33
N ARG A 234 -0.93 -5.55 -28.41
CA ARG A 234 0.46 -5.36 -27.99
C ARG A 234 1.45 -5.70 -29.11
N LEU A 235 1.23 -6.80 -29.83
CA LEU A 235 2.09 -7.18 -30.95
C LEU A 235 2.09 -6.10 -32.03
N ASP A 236 0.92 -5.52 -32.34
CA ASP A 236 0.79 -4.41 -33.29
C ASP A 236 1.58 -3.18 -32.83
N ILE A 237 1.51 -2.82 -31.55
CA ILE A 237 2.31 -1.71 -30.99
C ILE A 237 3.81 -1.99 -31.11
N ILE A 238 4.27 -3.21 -30.80
CA ILE A 238 5.70 -3.56 -30.93
C ILE A 238 6.12 -3.49 -32.40
N ALA A 239 5.28 -3.96 -33.32
CA ALA A 239 5.53 -3.89 -34.75
C ALA A 239 5.64 -2.45 -35.24
N GLU A 240 4.73 -1.56 -34.83
CA GLU A 240 4.69 -0.15 -35.23
C GLU A 240 5.95 0.63 -34.83
N TYR A 241 6.48 0.36 -33.62
CA TYR A 241 7.65 1.08 -33.09
C TYR A 241 9.00 0.40 -33.38
N SER A 242 9.02 -0.72 -34.10
CA SER A 242 10.25 -1.47 -34.39
C SER A 242 10.60 -1.47 -35.88
N THR A 243 11.90 -1.55 -36.19
CA THR A 243 12.38 -1.69 -37.57
C THR A 243 12.21 -3.13 -38.07
N SER A 244 12.21 -4.11 -37.16
CA SER A 244 11.96 -5.52 -37.43
C SER A 244 11.55 -6.21 -36.13
N HIS A 245 10.66 -7.19 -36.19
CA HIS A 245 10.27 -8.00 -35.04
C HIS A 245 10.07 -9.47 -35.42
N GLU A 246 10.17 -10.35 -34.43
CA GLU A 246 9.98 -11.79 -34.56
C GLU A 246 9.22 -12.29 -33.32
N VAL A 247 8.04 -12.88 -33.53
CA VAL A 247 7.23 -13.48 -32.47
C VAL A 247 7.75 -14.89 -32.20
N LEU A 248 8.30 -15.11 -31.01
CA LEU A 248 8.88 -16.38 -30.58
C LEU A 248 7.87 -17.29 -29.90
N THR A 249 6.87 -16.69 -29.23
CA THR A 249 5.82 -17.42 -28.51
C THR A 249 4.56 -16.56 -28.48
N ARG A 250 3.41 -17.19 -28.73
CA ARG A 250 2.07 -16.65 -28.50
C ARG A 250 1.18 -17.84 -28.18
N GLU A 251 0.86 -18.03 -26.91
CA GLU A 251 0.07 -19.18 -26.46
C GLU A 251 -0.81 -18.80 -25.26
N PRO A 252 -1.98 -19.43 -25.10
CA PRO A 252 -2.72 -19.38 -23.85
C PRO A 252 -1.85 -19.86 -22.69
N ALA A 253 -1.89 -19.16 -21.56
CA ALA A 253 -1.11 -19.50 -20.38
C ALA A 253 -1.88 -19.22 -19.09
N LEU A 254 -1.65 -20.07 -18.09
CA LEU A 254 -2.15 -19.93 -16.73
C LEU A 254 -0.96 -19.61 -15.81
N ILE A 255 -0.86 -18.36 -15.36
CA ILE A 255 0.23 -17.92 -14.47
C ILE A 255 -0.37 -17.46 -13.15
N ASP A 256 -0.01 -18.13 -12.05
CA ASP A 256 -0.50 -17.82 -10.71
C ASP A 256 -2.05 -17.81 -10.62
N GLY A 257 -2.68 -18.81 -11.23
CA GLY A 257 -4.15 -18.93 -11.27
C GLY A 257 -4.87 -17.91 -12.16
N ARG A 258 -4.14 -17.16 -12.99
CA ARG A 258 -4.71 -16.17 -13.91
C ARG A 258 -4.58 -16.65 -15.33
N GLU A 259 -5.70 -16.67 -16.04
CA GLU A 259 -5.73 -16.96 -17.46
C GLU A 259 -5.33 -15.74 -18.28
N GLY A 260 -4.59 -16.00 -19.35
CA GLY A 260 -4.13 -14.97 -20.27
C GLY A 260 -3.41 -15.55 -21.47
N VAL A 261 -2.74 -14.68 -22.20
CA VAL A 261 -1.89 -15.05 -23.34
C VAL A 261 -0.46 -14.62 -23.03
N LEU A 262 0.45 -15.58 -23.05
CA LEU A 262 1.90 -15.34 -22.97
C LEU A 262 2.41 -14.98 -24.36
N ILE A 263 3.09 -13.84 -24.46
CA ILE A 263 3.77 -13.42 -25.67
C ILE A 263 5.27 -13.27 -25.42
N GLU A 264 6.08 -13.72 -26.37
CA GLU A 264 7.51 -13.42 -26.41
C GLU A 264 7.91 -12.94 -27.80
N VAL A 265 8.57 -11.81 -27.85
CA VAL A 265 8.91 -11.13 -29.10
C VAL A 265 10.32 -10.58 -29.00
N THR A 266 11.11 -10.74 -30.05
CA THR A 266 12.31 -9.93 -30.23
C THR A 266 12.06 -8.83 -31.23
N ALA A 267 12.45 -7.61 -30.90
CA ALA A 267 12.24 -6.46 -31.76
C ALA A 267 13.51 -5.61 -31.83
N ARG A 268 13.79 -5.05 -33.01
CA ARG A 268 14.90 -4.13 -33.23
C ARG A 268 14.39 -2.70 -33.19
N GLU A 269 14.90 -1.93 -32.24
CA GLU A 269 14.62 -0.52 -32.08
C GLU A 269 15.93 0.26 -32.22
N ASN A 270 15.98 1.14 -33.22
CA ASN A 270 17.21 1.83 -33.59
C ASN A 270 18.35 0.83 -33.86
N LYS A 271 19.49 0.97 -33.14
CA LYS A 271 20.67 0.08 -33.25
C LYS A 271 20.70 -1.04 -32.21
N SER A 272 19.61 -1.29 -31.48
CA SER A 272 19.58 -2.28 -30.39
C SER A 272 18.45 -3.28 -30.59
N GLU A 273 18.72 -4.54 -30.27
CA GLU A 273 17.73 -5.60 -30.24
C GLU A 273 17.25 -5.82 -28.81
N PHE A 274 15.94 -5.88 -28.64
CA PHE A 274 15.25 -6.03 -27.38
C PHE A 274 14.49 -7.35 -27.36
N LEU A 275 14.41 -7.95 -26.17
CA LEU A 275 13.52 -9.05 -25.87
C LEU A 275 12.37 -8.50 -25.04
N TYR A 276 11.15 -8.86 -25.45
CA TYR A 276 9.89 -8.56 -24.79
C TYR A 276 9.24 -9.89 -24.38
N THR A 277 8.90 -10.03 -23.10
CA THR A 277 8.11 -11.16 -22.56
C THR A 277 6.92 -10.55 -21.83
N GLY A 278 5.72 -10.80 -22.33
CA GLY A 278 4.48 -10.19 -21.84
C GLY A 278 3.43 -11.20 -21.43
N PHE A 279 2.65 -10.88 -20.39
CA PHE A 279 1.43 -11.62 -20.04
C PHE A 279 0.23 -10.69 -20.19
N CYS A 280 -0.61 -11.00 -21.17
CA CYS A 280 -1.81 -10.26 -21.52
C CYS A 280 -3.03 -10.91 -20.86
N MET A 281 -3.79 -10.13 -20.10
CA MET A 281 -4.95 -10.59 -19.35
C MET A 281 -6.14 -9.70 -19.67
N ALA A 282 -7.33 -10.29 -19.70
CA ALA A 282 -8.57 -9.53 -19.71
C ALA A 282 -9.58 -10.21 -18.77
N HIS A 283 -10.15 -9.43 -17.86
CA HIS A 283 -11.11 -9.96 -16.89
C HIS A 283 -12.01 -8.83 -16.39
N ARG A 284 -13.32 -9.08 -16.39
CA ARG A 284 -14.38 -8.18 -15.87
C ARG A 284 -14.31 -6.74 -16.40
N GLY A 285 -14.16 -6.59 -17.72
CA GLY A 285 -14.12 -5.26 -18.36
C GLY A 285 -12.79 -4.51 -18.21
N PHE A 286 -11.76 -5.13 -17.66
CA PHE A 286 -10.41 -4.56 -17.58
C PHE A 286 -9.44 -5.36 -18.44
N ARG A 287 -8.70 -4.66 -19.30
CA ARG A 287 -7.50 -5.20 -19.95
C ARG A 287 -6.27 -4.86 -19.13
N ARG A 288 -5.37 -5.83 -18.96
CA ARG A 288 -4.14 -5.70 -18.18
C ARG A 288 -3.00 -6.40 -18.91
N GLU A 289 -1.83 -5.82 -18.81
CA GLU A 289 -0.65 -6.37 -19.43
C GLU A 289 0.58 -6.07 -18.58
N LEU A 290 1.31 -7.12 -18.23
CA LEU A 290 2.65 -7.00 -17.68
C LEU A 290 3.67 -7.31 -18.76
N LEU A 291 4.63 -6.42 -18.97
CA LEU A 291 5.66 -6.54 -19.99
C LEU A 291 7.03 -6.43 -19.36
N VAL A 292 7.82 -7.51 -19.42
CA VAL A 292 9.22 -7.54 -19.03
C VAL A 292 10.08 -7.38 -20.28
N TYR A 293 11.02 -6.45 -20.25
CA TYR A 293 11.85 -6.16 -21.43
C TYR A 293 13.24 -5.66 -21.10
N GLY A 294 14.15 -5.87 -22.04
CA GLY A 294 15.56 -5.51 -21.92
C GLY A 294 16.31 -5.81 -23.22
N LYS A 295 17.59 -5.40 -23.29
CA LYS A 295 18.43 -5.71 -24.46
C LYS A 295 18.61 -7.22 -24.55
N LYS A 296 18.39 -7.81 -25.74
CA LYS A 296 18.47 -9.28 -25.98
C LYS A 296 19.80 -9.88 -25.53
N LYS A 297 20.91 -9.13 -25.68
CA LYS A 297 22.25 -9.53 -25.21
C LYS A 297 22.44 -9.60 -23.68
N SER A 298 21.50 -9.05 -22.91
CA SER A 298 21.62 -8.94 -21.45
C SER A 298 20.46 -9.61 -20.71
N LEU A 299 19.36 -9.93 -21.39
CA LEU A 299 18.18 -10.55 -20.80
C LEU A 299 17.87 -11.85 -21.54
N SER A 300 18.00 -12.99 -20.87
CA SER A 300 17.59 -14.28 -21.42
C SER A 300 16.07 -14.48 -21.30
N ARG A 301 15.48 -15.31 -22.17
CA ARG A 301 14.05 -15.68 -22.11
C ARG A 301 13.66 -16.25 -20.75
N ARG A 302 14.49 -17.13 -20.19
CA ARG A 302 14.28 -17.70 -18.85
C ARG A 302 14.19 -16.61 -17.77
N GLN A 303 15.16 -15.69 -17.74
CA GLN A 303 15.16 -14.59 -16.78
C GLN A 303 13.95 -13.65 -16.95
N ALA A 304 13.53 -13.42 -18.20
CA ALA A 304 12.36 -12.60 -18.51
C ALA A 304 11.07 -13.25 -18.00
N ARG A 305 10.87 -14.55 -18.25
CA ARG A 305 9.72 -15.34 -17.77
C ARG A 305 9.67 -15.41 -16.25
N GLU A 306 10.77 -15.79 -15.60
CA GLU A 306 10.84 -15.84 -14.12
C GLU A 306 10.50 -14.48 -13.49
N THR A 307 10.99 -13.39 -14.10
CA THR A 307 10.67 -12.03 -13.65
C THR A 307 9.19 -11.71 -13.87
N LEU A 308 8.64 -12.07 -15.02
CA LEU A 308 7.23 -11.83 -15.36
C LEU A 308 6.31 -12.55 -14.36
N GLU A 309 6.55 -13.83 -14.09
CA GLU A 309 5.79 -14.62 -13.11
C GLU A 309 5.89 -14.05 -11.68
N GLU A 310 7.06 -13.52 -11.29
CA GLU A 310 7.22 -12.82 -10.02
C GLU A 310 6.34 -11.55 -9.93
N PHE A 311 6.23 -10.80 -11.03
CA PHE A 311 5.36 -9.61 -11.08
C PHE A 311 3.88 -9.97 -11.16
N VAL A 312 3.50 -11.03 -11.87
CA VAL A 312 2.11 -11.53 -11.94
C VAL A 312 1.62 -11.92 -10.54
N ARG A 313 2.45 -12.66 -9.77
CA ARG A 313 2.18 -13.00 -8.36
C ARG A 313 1.96 -11.82 -7.43
N ARG A 314 2.45 -10.64 -7.82
CA ARG A 314 2.40 -9.41 -7.02
C ARG A 314 1.38 -8.41 -7.54
N LEU A 315 0.68 -8.74 -8.62
CA LEU A 315 -0.44 -7.97 -9.14
C LEU A 315 -1.69 -8.33 -8.32
N GLN A 316 -2.36 -7.35 -7.75
CA GLN A 316 -3.55 -7.52 -6.92
C GLN A 316 -4.73 -6.82 -7.59
N VAL A 317 -5.88 -7.49 -7.58
CA VAL A 317 -7.18 -6.87 -7.90
C VAL A 317 -7.76 -6.39 -6.58
N LEU A 318 -8.18 -5.13 -6.50
CA LEU A 318 -8.58 -4.50 -5.22
C LEU A 318 -10.00 -4.94 -4.80
N GLU A 319 -10.90 -5.02 -5.78
CA GLU A 319 -12.31 -5.36 -5.65
C GLU A 319 -12.61 -6.45 -6.69
N PRO A 320 -12.49 -7.76 -6.35
CA PRO A 320 -12.63 -8.85 -7.32
C PRO A 320 -13.94 -8.80 -8.12
N GLU A 321 -15.04 -8.39 -7.49
CA GLU A 321 -16.40 -8.32 -8.07
C GLU A 321 -16.66 -7.10 -8.96
N ARG A 322 -15.71 -6.18 -9.10
CA ARG A 322 -15.95 -4.93 -9.82
C ARG A 322 -15.80 -5.11 -11.33
N PHE A 323 -16.79 -4.64 -12.08
CA PHE A 323 -16.80 -4.55 -13.53
C PHE A 323 -16.55 -3.11 -14.03
N SER A 324 -16.05 -2.93 -15.26
CA SER A 324 -15.86 -1.60 -15.86
C SER A 324 -16.43 -1.46 -17.27
N TYR A 325 -17.18 -0.38 -17.49
CA TYR A 325 -17.80 0.04 -18.77
C TYR A 325 -17.59 1.56 -19.03
N GLN A 326 -16.40 2.08 -18.67
CA GLN A 326 -16.16 3.47 -18.26
C GLN A 326 -16.43 4.59 -19.29
N ALA A 327 -16.64 4.30 -20.59
CA ALA A 327 -16.74 5.34 -21.63
C ALA A 327 -18.15 5.84 -21.94
N LEU A 328 -19.21 5.15 -21.53
CA LEU A 328 -20.56 5.53 -21.91
C LEU A 328 -21.15 6.50 -20.88
N PRO A 329 -21.64 7.70 -21.23
CA PRO A 329 -22.28 8.57 -20.25
C PRO A 329 -23.49 7.84 -19.63
N PRO A 330 -23.75 8.03 -18.32
CA PRO A 330 -24.95 7.46 -17.71
C PRO A 330 -26.18 7.99 -18.45
N VAL A 331 -27.20 7.15 -18.54
CA VAL A 331 -28.49 7.55 -19.10
C VAL A 331 -29.12 8.57 -18.17
N THR A 332 -29.15 9.83 -18.60
CA THR A 332 -29.75 10.95 -17.86
C THR A 332 -31.10 11.39 -18.43
N LYS A 333 -31.47 10.87 -19.61
CA LYS A 333 -32.75 11.15 -20.27
C LYS A 333 -33.46 9.83 -20.56
N PRO A 334 -34.81 9.78 -20.46
CA PRO A 334 -35.58 8.61 -20.87
C PRO A 334 -35.29 8.22 -22.32
N PHE A 335 -35.17 6.92 -22.57
CA PHE A 335 -35.27 6.39 -23.91
C PHE A 335 -36.72 6.50 -24.39
N VAL A 336 -36.91 6.99 -25.62
CA VAL A 336 -38.22 7.13 -26.25
C VAL A 336 -38.18 6.35 -27.54
N SER A 337 -39.00 5.30 -27.64
CA SER A 337 -39.15 4.53 -28.86
C SER A 337 -39.81 5.40 -29.93
N LYS A 338 -39.16 5.52 -31.10
CA LYS A 338 -39.72 6.24 -32.25
C LYS A 338 -40.70 5.38 -33.04
N ILE A 339 -40.60 4.05 -32.90
CA ILE A 339 -41.38 3.07 -33.66
C ILE A 339 -42.65 2.70 -32.90
N TYR A 340 -42.52 2.41 -31.61
CA TYR A 340 -43.59 1.90 -30.76
C TYR A 340 -44.11 2.91 -29.74
N GLY A 341 -43.48 4.09 -29.62
CA GLY A 341 -43.97 5.20 -28.81
C GLY A 341 -43.84 5.04 -27.29
N TYR A 342 -43.30 3.92 -26.78
CA TYR A 342 -43.08 3.73 -25.35
C TYR A 342 -41.90 4.58 -24.83
N ARG A 343 -41.92 4.85 -23.53
CA ARG A 343 -40.84 5.54 -22.82
C ARG A 343 -40.25 4.61 -21.77
N PHE A 344 -38.93 4.46 -21.79
CA PHE A 344 -38.18 3.69 -20.79
C PHE A 344 -37.17 4.58 -20.06
N THR A 345 -37.20 4.53 -18.73
CA THR A 345 -36.25 5.27 -17.89
C THR A 345 -35.55 4.28 -16.97
N PRO A 346 -34.29 3.90 -17.24
CA PRO A 346 -33.57 3.02 -16.32
C PRO A 346 -33.25 3.74 -15.02
N ARG A 347 -33.04 2.97 -13.93
CA ARG A 347 -32.51 3.50 -12.67
C ARG A 347 -31.12 4.13 -12.86
N LYS A 348 -30.61 4.79 -11.83
CA LYS A 348 -29.26 5.38 -11.87
C LYS A 348 -28.20 4.26 -12.00
N GLY A 349 -27.23 4.45 -12.89
CA GLY A 349 -26.08 3.53 -13.07
C GLY A 349 -26.04 2.87 -14.46
N TRP A 350 -27.17 2.86 -15.17
CA TRP A 350 -27.27 2.36 -16.53
C TRP A 350 -26.63 3.30 -17.56
N ARG A 351 -26.00 2.70 -18.58
CA ARG A 351 -25.33 3.35 -19.71
C ARG A 351 -25.83 2.71 -21.01
N ARG A 352 -25.81 3.43 -22.14
CA ARG A 352 -26.38 2.92 -23.39
C ARG A 352 -25.49 1.84 -24.02
N TRP A 353 -25.99 0.63 -24.20
CA TRP A 353 -25.35 -0.41 -25.01
C TRP A 353 -25.57 -0.05 -26.49
N ARG A 354 -24.52 0.41 -27.19
CA ARG A 354 -24.69 0.96 -28.55
C ARG A 354 -24.69 -0.12 -29.62
N THR A 355 -24.08 -1.27 -29.37
CA THR A 355 -24.02 -2.42 -30.30
C THR A 355 -25.07 -3.47 -30.01
N VAL A 356 -26.06 -3.20 -29.15
CA VAL A 356 -27.11 -4.17 -28.81
C VAL A 356 -27.76 -4.80 -30.04
N SER A 357 -27.97 -4.04 -31.12
CA SER A 357 -28.58 -4.56 -32.36
C SER A 357 -27.68 -5.51 -33.15
N SER A 358 -26.37 -5.54 -32.86
CA SER A 358 -25.44 -6.52 -33.43
C SER A 358 -25.45 -7.82 -32.63
N ASP A 359 -25.56 -7.70 -31.31
CA ASP A 359 -25.50 -8.84 -30.37
C ASP A 359 -26.88 -9.48 -30.16
N LEU A 360 -27.94 -8.69 -30.27
CA LEU A 360 -29.35 -9.07 -30.13
C LEU A 360 -30.19 -8.26 -31.15
N PRO A 361 -30.30 -8.72 -32.41
CA PRO A 361 -30.91 -7.96 -33.51
C PRO A 361 -32.32 -7.46 -33.25
N ASP A 362 -33.12 -8.20 -32.49
CA ASP A 362 -34.52 -7.88 -32.18
C ASP A 362 -34.68 -6.84 -31.05
N ALA A 363 -33.60 -6.44 -30.39
CA ALA A 363 -33.65 -5.41 -29.37
C ALA A 363 -33.61 -4.01 -29.97
N GLU A 364 -34.68 -3.23 -29.73
CA GLU A 364 -34.71 -1.80 -30.09
C GLU A 364 -33.74 -0.99 -29.20
N ALA A 365 -33.49 -1.48 -27.99
CA ALA A 365 -32.70 -0.78 -27.01
C ALA A 365 -31.93 -1.70 -26.07
N GLY A 366 -30.71 -1.30 -25.72
CA GLY A 366 -29.85 -2.00 -24.76
C GLY A 366 -29.16 -1.04 -23.80
N PHE A 367 -28.84 -1.55 -22.61
CA PHE A 367 -28.21 -0.80 -21.54
C PHE A 367 -27.24 -1.72 -20.77
N LEU A 368 -26.14 -1.14 -20.29
CA LEU A 368 -25.12 -1.78 -19.48
C LEU A 368 -25.06 -1.10 -18.12
N HIS A 369 -25.00 -1.87 -17.04
CA HIS A 369 -24.85 -1.37 -15.68
C HIS A 369 -23.42 -1.54 -15.20
N ASP A 370 -22.91 -0.61 -14.40
CA ASP A 370 -21.56 -0.67 -13.79
C ASP A 370 -21.36 -1.82 -12.79
N ARG A 371 -22.41 -2.59 -12.52
CA ARG A 371 -22.42 -3.79 -11.68
C ARG A 371 -22.42 -5.10 -12.48
N GLY A 372 -22.14 -5.07 -13.78
CA GLY A 372 -22.06 -6.29 -14.60
C GLY A 372 -23.41 -6.81 -15.09
N LEU A 373 -24.45 -5.96 -15.08
CA LEU A 373 -25.79 -6.31 -15.56
C LEU A 373 -26.00 -5.72 -16.95
N VAL A 374 -26.76 -6.45 -17.77
CA VAL A 374 -27.25 -5.97 -19.07
C VAL A 374 -28.76 -5.89 -19.05
N LEU A 375 -29.32 -4.93 -19.78
CA LEU A 375 -30.76 -4.78 -19.99
C LEU A 375 -31.02 -4.59 -21.48
N SER A 376 -31.94 -5.36 -22.03
CA SER A 376 -32.44 -5.19 -23.39
C SER A 376 -33.95 -4.92 -23.36
N LEU A 377 -34.43 -4.19 -24.38
CA LEU A 377 -35.82 -3.88 -24.62
C LEU A 377 -36.21 -4.43 -25.99
N LEU A 378 -37.16 -5.37 -25.99
CA LEU A 378 -37.64 -6.09 -27.16
C LEU A 378 -39.14 -5.83 -27.32
N PRO A 379 -39.51 -4.76 -28.04
CA PRO A 379 -40.90 -4.47 -28.36
C PRO A 379 -41.40 -5.31 -29.53
N VAL A 380 -42.69 -5.64 -29.50
CA VAL A 380 -43.40 -6.32 -30.60
C VAL A 380 -44.77 -5.65 -30.82
N ALA A 381 -45.10 -5.41 -32.09
CA ALA A 381 -46.44 -4.96 -32.47
C ALA A 381 -47.43 -6.13 -32.36
N LEU A 382 -48.58 -5.88 -31.74
CA LEU A 382 -49.64 -6.87 -31.59
C LEU A 382 -50.67 -6.67 -32.71
N PRO A 383 -51.04 -7.74 -33.44
CA PRO A 383 -52.07 -7.64 -34.48
C PRO A 383 -53.45 -7.34 -33.87
N ASP A 384 -54.38 -6.84 -34.70
CA ASP A 384 -55.73 -6.39 -34.31
C ASP A 384 -56.61 -7.45 -33.60
N GLY A 385 -56.17 -8.71 -33.58
CA GLY A 385 -56.80 -9.81 -32.85
C GLY A 385 -56.45 -9.91 -31.35
N ASN A 386 -55.56 -9.05 -30.84
CA ASN A 386 -55.10 -9.01 -29.43
C ASN A 386 -54.77 -10.41 -28.87
N PRO A 387 -53.67 -11.03 -29.32
CA PRO A 387 -53.32 -12.39 -28.96
C PRO A 387 -53.25 -12.60 -27.43
N PRO A 388 -53.53 -13.82 -26.94
CA PRO A 388 -53.36 -14.13 -25.52
C PRO A 388 -51.97 -13.74 -25.03
N ARG A 389 -51.89 -13.16 -23.83
CA ARG A 389 -50.63 -12.60 -23.31
C ARG A 389 -49.56 -13.67 -23.15
N GLU A 390 -49.97 -14.88 -22.79
CA GLU A 390 -49.12 -16.06 -22.64
C GLU A 390 -48.44 -16.42 -23.96
N ALA A 391 -49.16 -16.35 -25.08
CA ALA A 391 -48.59 -16.59 -26.40
C ALA A 391 -47.58 -15.51 -26.81
N VAL A 392 -47.84 -14.25 -26.44
CA VAL A 392 -46.89 -13.15 -26.65
C VAL A 392 -45.63 -13.32 -25.80
N VAL A 393 -45.78 -13.73 -24.53
CA VAL A 393 -44.66 -14.03 -23.63
C VAL A 393 -43.81 -15.15 -24.22
N ALA A 394 -44.43 -16.27 -24.61
CA ALA A 394 -43.73 -17.41 -25.21
C ALA A 394 -42.93 -16.98 -26.43
N GLY A 395 -43.55 -16.24 -27.36
CA GLY A 395 -42.86 -15.73 -28.54
C GLY A 395 -41.66 -14.82 -28.20
N LEU A 396 -41.80 -13.90 -27.25
CA LEU A 396 -40.69 -13.03 -26.84
C LEU A 396 -39.57 -13.79 -26.12
N LEU A 397 -39.88 -14.81 -25.32
CA LEU A 397 -38.89 -15.68 -24.66
C LEU A 397 -38.03 -16.46 -25.66
N THR A 398 -38.59 -16.85 -26.82
CA THR A 398 -37.81 -17.54 -27.86
C THR A 398 -36.65 -16.69 -28.42
N LEU A 399 -36.74 -15.35 -28.34
CA LEU A 399 -35.63 -14.46 -28.72
C LEU A 399 -34.40 -14.60 -27.81
N TYR A 400 -34.58 -15.19 -26.62
CA TYR A 400 -33.53 -15.56 -25.68
C TYR A 400 -33.22 -17.06 -25.68
N GLU A 401 -33.81 -17.82 -26.61
CA GLU A 401 -33.75 -19.28 -26.65
C GLU A 401 -34.30 -19.92 -25.36
N VAL A 402 -35.34 -19.31 -24.77
CA VAL A 402 -36.03 -19.82 -23.58
C VAL A 402 -37.38 -20.39 -24.01
N ASP A 403 -37.62 -21.65 -23.66
CA ASP A 403 -38.91 -22.32 -23.82
C ASP A 403 -39.84 -21.92 -22.67
N ASP A 404 -41.10 -21.56 -22.95
CA ASP A 404 -42.07 -21.16 -21.93
C ASP A 404 -42.52 -22.31 -21.03
N SER A 405 -42.23 -23.55 -21.44
CA SER A 405 -42.41 -24.77 -20.64
C SER A 405 -41.18 -25.17 -19.81
N ASP A 406 -40.08 -24.41 -19.88
CA ASP A 406 -38.85 -24.72 -19.13
C ASP A 406 -39.12 -24.70 -17.61
N PRO A 407 -38.80 -25.79 -16.88
CA PRO A 407 -39.11 -25.88 -15.45
C PRO A 407 -38.32 -24.88 -14.57
N THR A 408 -37.25 -24.30 -15.10
CA THR A 408 -36.45 -23.27 -14.41
C THR A 408 -37.00 -21.86 -14.63
N LEU A 409 -37.88 -21.67 -15.60
CA LEU A 409 -38.62 -20.43 -15.80
C LEU A 409 -39.72 -20.32 -14.73
N THR A 410 -39.51 -19.45 -13.77
CA THR A 410 -40.43 -19.30 -12.62
C THR A 410 -41.07 -17.91 -12.60
N PRO A 411 -42.40 -17.83 -12.46
CA PRO A 411 -43.10 -16.56 -12.43
C PRO A 411 -42.73 -15.75 -11.18
N LEU A 412 -42.63 -14.44 -11.34
CA LEU A 412 -42.45 -13.47 -10.26
C LEU A 412 -43.78 -12.76 -9.96
N PRO A 413 -43.92 -12.12 -8.78
CA PRO A 413 -45.11 -11.32 -8.47
C PRO A 413 -45.41 -10.31 -9.58
N HIS A 414 -46.63 -10.35 -10.10
CA HIS A 414 -47.03 -9.62 -11.30
C HIS A 414 -48.26 -8.74 -11.02
N SER A 415 -48.54 -7.77 -11.90
CA SER A 415 -49.73 -6.91 -11.82
C SER A 415 -50.67 -7.17 -13.00
N SER A 416 -51.82 -6.51 -13.05
CA SER A 416 -52.78 -6.70 -14.14
C SER A 416 -52.23 -6.32 -15.53
N ASN A 417 -51.16 -5.53 -15.62
CA ASN A 417 -50.61 -5.04 -16.89
C ASN A 417 -49.14 -5.42 -17.12
N ARG A 418 -48.55 -6.17 -16.18
CA ARG A 418 -47.15 -6.58 -16.24
C ARG A 418 -47.02 -8.01 -15.80
N LEU A 419 -46.44 -8.86 -16.65
CA LEU A 419 -45.99 -10.22 -16.29
C LEU A 419 -44.49 -10.19 -16.01
N ALA A 420 -44.00 -11.06 -15.13
CA ALA A 420 -42.59 -11.14 -14.82
C ALA A 420 -42.15 -12.57 -14.53
N TYR A 421 -40.94 -12.93 -14.95
CA TYR A 421 -40.37 -14.26 -14.78
C TYR A 421 -38.89 -14.14 -14.41
N ARG A 422 -38.39 -15.11 -13.65
CA ARG A 422 -36.96 -15.35 -13.48
C ARG A 422 -36.58 -16.65 -14.17
N PHE A 423 -35.35 -16.70 -14.66
CA PHE A 423 -34.79 -17.85 -15.36
C PHE A 423 -33.30 -17.90 -15.11
N GLU A 424 -32.72 -19.10 -15.06
CA GLU A 424 -31.29 -19.29 -14.88
C GLU A 424 -30.79 -20.34 -15.87
N ARG A 425 -29.65 -20.08 -16.51
CA ARG A 425 -28.99 -21.06 -17.38
C ARG A 425 -27.48 -20.99 -17.24
N THR A 426 -26.82 -22.09 -17.55
CA THR A 426 -25.35 -22.16 -17.60
C THR A 426 -24.89 -22.15 -19.05
N VAL A 427 -24.00 -21.23 -19.38
CA VAL A 427 -23.38 -21.12 -20.71
C VAL A 427 -21.88 -21.33 -20.54
N GLY A 428 -21.35 -22.44 -21.07
CA GLY A 428 -19.99 -22.87 -20.78
C GLY A 428 -19.83 -23.23 -19.30
N GLU A 429 -18.92 -22.56 -18.60
CA GLU A 429 -18.68 -22.74 -17.15
C GLU A 429 -19.35 -21.66 -16.28
N THR A 430 -20.07 -20.71 -16.89
CA THR A 430 -20.65 -19.56 -16.19
C THR A 430 -22.16 -19.67 -16.09
N ALA A 431 -22.70 -19.58 -14.88
CA ALA A 431 -24.14 -19.50 -14.63
C ALA A 431 -24.62 -18.05 -14.80
N TYR A 432 -25.72 -17.86 -15.52
CA TYR A 432 -26.37 -16.58 -15.76
C TYR A 432 -27.80 -16.61 -15.25
N ALA A 433 -28.21 -15.52 -14.62
CA ALA A 433 -29.57 -15.30 -14.16
C ALA A 433 -30.23 -14.17 -14.94
N TYR A 434 -31.52 -14.37 -15.23
CA TYR A 434 -32.35 -13.52 -16.05
C TYR A 434 -33.59 -13.08 -15.27
N ARG A 435 -34.04 -11.86 -15.56
CA ARG A 435 -35.32 -11.28 -15.13
C ARG A 435 -36.02 -10.74 -16.35
N PHE A 436 -37.15 -11.34 -16.70
CA PHE A 436 -37.98 -10.92 -17.82
C PHE A 436 -39.19 -10.18 -17.28
N HIS A 437 -39.45 -8.99 -17.82
CA HIS A 437 -40.64 -8.21 -17.52
C HIS A 437 -41.36 -7.87 -18.81
N PHE A 438 -42.65 -8.18 -18.86
CA PHE A 438 -43.49 -8.01 -20.03
C PHE A 438 -44.55 -6.97 -19.72
N ASP A 439 -44.46 -5.82 -20.38
CA ASP A 439 -45.46 -4.76 -20.29
C ASP A 439 -46.36 -4.80 -21.54
N PHE A 440 -47.66 -4.66 -21.32
CA PHE A 440 -48.68 -4.73 -22.38
C PHE A 440 -49.45 -3.41 -22.50
N TRP A 441 -49.50 -2.87 -23.71
CA TRP A 441 -50.29 -1.69 -24.07
C TRP A 441 -51.18 -2.02 -25.28
N GLN A 442 -52.03 -1.07 -25.67
CA GLN A 442 -52.87 -1.23 -26.84
C GLN A 442 -52.00 -1.36 -28.11
N GLY A 443 -52.05 -2.53 -28.75
CA GLY A 443 -51.35 -2.81 -30.01
C GLY A 443 -49.84 -3.05 -29.88
N VAL A 444 -49.26 -3.05 -28.67
CA VAL A 444 -47.81 -3.25 -28.45
C VAL A 444 -47.57 -4.01 -27.15
N ALA A 445 -46.62 -4.95 -27.18
CA ALA A 445 -46.00 -5.51 -25.98
C ALA A 445 -44.50 -5.20 -25.99
N CYS A 446 -43.86 -5.15 -24.82
CA CYS A 446 -42.41 -5.04 -24.72
C CYS A 446 -41.88 -5.96 -23.62
N MET A 447 -40.85 -6.73 -23.95
CA MET A 447 -40.05 -7.47 -22.99
C MET A 447 -38.82 -6.63 -22.60
N ALA A 448 -38.71 -6.29 -21.33
CA ALA A 448 -37.46 -5.87 -20.72
C ALA A 448 -36.77 -7.09 -20.12
N ALA A 449 -35.59 -7.45 -20.63
CA ALA A 449 -34.80 -8.57 -20.13
C ALA A 449 -33.54 -8.05 -19.45
N VAL A 450 -33.40 -8.31 -18.15
CA VAL A 450 -32.18 -8.04 -17.39
C VAL A 450 -31.43 -9.34 -17.16
N ALA A 451 -30.12 -9.33 -17.40
CA ALA A 451 -29.27 -10.49 -17.20
C ALA A 451 -27.93 -10.14 -16.56
N GLY A 452 -27.34 -11.10 -15.86
CA GLY A 452 -26.00 -11.04 -15.27
C GLY A 452 -25.53 -12.43 -14.83
N GLU A 453 -24.30 -12.53 -14.33
CA GLU A 453 -23.82 -13.75 -13.65
C GLU A 453 -24.77 -14.09 -12.48
N ALA A 454 -25.07 -15.38 -12.27
CA ALA A 454 -26.12 -15.82 -11.33
C ALA A 454 -25.83 -15.47 -9.87
N ASP A 455 -24.56 -15.31 -9.51
CA ASP A 455 -24.10 -14.89 -8.18
C ASP A 455 -24.11 -13.36 -7.99
N ASN A 456 -24.55 -12.59 -8.98
CA ASN A 456 -24.60 -11.13 -8.90
C ASN A 456 -25.70 -10.66 -7.92
N PRO A 457 -25.35 -10.07 -6.76
CA PRO A 457 -26.32 -9.76 -5.72
C PRO A 457 -27.24 -8.60 -6.07
N PHE A 458 -26.99 -7.90 -7.18
CA PHE A 458 -27.67 -6.68 -7.56
C PHE A 458 -28.73 -6.88 -8.64
N LEU A 459 -28.91 -8.11 -9.12
CA LEU A 459 -29.84 -8.42 -10.21
C LEU A 459 -31.27 -7.93 -9.93
N ASP A 460 -31.74 -8.09 -8.69
CA ASP A 460 -33.09 -7.70 -8.28
C ASP A 460 -33.21 -6.22 -7.85
N GLU A 461 -32.09 -5.51 -7.64
CA GLU A 461 -32.08 -4.11 -7.17
C GLU A 461 -32.15 -3.08 -8.30
N VAL A 462 -31.75 -3.46 -9.52
CA VAL A 462 -31.32 -2.50 -10.56
C VAL A 462 -32.35 -2.29 -11.69
N MET A 463 -33.37 -3.16 -11.74
CA MET A 463 -34.63 -3.00 -12.50
C MET A 463 -35.44 -1.80 -11.99
#